data_AF-A0A2R6IA55-F1
#
_entry.id   AF-A0A2R6IA55-F1
#
_cell.length_a   1.000
_cell.length_b   1.000
_cell.length_c   1.000
_cell.angle_alpha   90.00
_cell.angle_beta   90.00
_cell.angle_gamma   90.00
#
_symmetry.space_group_name_H-M   'P 1'
#
loop_
_entity.id
_entity.type
_entity.pdbx_description
1 polymer ?
#
loop_
_entity_poly.entity_id
_entity_poly.type
_entity_poly.pdbx_seq_one_letter_code
_entity_poly.pdbx_strand_id
1 'polypeptide(L)'
;YPGNSMFCTLGNVAAHSRVGHLFVDFTDGRTLQITGRAEIVWDDDRVAAVDGAERLVEITAERTVDLAAGTPLRWSLEERSPFNP
;
A
#
# COMPACT_ATOMS: atom_id res chain seq x y z
N TYR A 1 -6.95 -16.69 1.39
CA TYR A 1 -6.75 -16.79 2.85
C TYR A 1 -6.78 -15.38 3.41
N PRO A 2 -7.71 -15.03 4.30
CA PRO A 2 -7.87 -13.65 4.75
C PRO A 2 -6.77 -13.17 5.70
N GLY A 3 -5.86 -14.04 6.16
CA GLY A 3 -4.83 -13.64 7.11
C GLY A 3 -5.44 -13.11 8.40
N ASN A 4 -4.91 -11.99 8.90
CA ASN A 4 -5.53 -11.22 9.98
C ASN A 4 -6.51 -10.15 9.46
N SER A 5 -6.94 -10.23 8.20
CA SER A 5 -7.82 -9.26 7.52
C SER A 5 -7.38 -7.80 7.70
N MET A 6 -6.06 -7.55 7.66
CA MET A 6 -5.46 -6.24 7.94
C MET A 6 -5.73 -5.68 9.34
N PHE A 7 -6.25 -6.47 10.29
CA PHE A 7 -6.59 -6.01 11.65
C PHE A 7 -5.44 -5.29 12.34
N CYS A 8 -4.22 -5.85 12.30
CA CYS A 8 -3.05 -5.21 12.89
C CYS A 8 -2.69 -3.90 12.16
N THR A 9 -2.74 -3.89 10.83
CA THR A 9 -2.40 -2.71 10.03
C THR A 9 -3.40 -1.57 10.26
N LEU A 10 -4.70 -1.85 10.14
CA LEU A 10 -5.76 -0.88 10.37
C LEU A 10 -5.81 -0.44 11.83
N GLY A 11 -5.63 -1.35 12.78
CA GLY A 11 -5.51 -1.03 14.20
C GLY A 11 -4.34 -0.08 14.48
N ASN A 12 -3.19 -0.31 13.85
CA ASN A 12 -2.04 0.59 13.96
C ASN A 12 -2.35 1.98 13.37
N VAL A 13 -3.00 2.05 12.20
CA VAL A 13 -3.41 3.33 11.59
C VAL A 13 -4.38 4.09 12.48
N ALA A 14 -5.37 3.39 13.05
CA ALA A 14 -6.36 3.98 13.96
C ALA A 14 -5.72 4.53 15.24
N ALA A 15 -4.71 3.85 15.78
CA ALA A 15 -3.96 4.33 16.95
C ALA A 15 -2.96 5.44 16.59
N HIS A 16 -2.30 5.32 15.45
CA HIS A 16 -1.21 6.17 15.00
C HIS A 16 -1.24 6.36 13.49
N SER A 17 -1.53 7.59 13.05
CA SER A 17 -1.75 7.89 11.63
C SER A 17 -0.49 7.79 10.77
N ARG A 18 0.73 7.68 11.32
CA ARG A 18 1.98 7.76 10.54
C ARG A 18 2.19 6.49 9.70
N VAL A 19 2.41 6.65 8.39
CA VAL A 19 2.64 5.54 7.46
C VAL A 19 3.81 5.80 6.51
N GLY A 20 4.38 4.71 6.00
CA GLY A 20 5.36 4.71 4.94
C GLY A 20 5.02 3.64 3.90
N HIS A 21 5.00 4.02 2.63
CA HIS A 21 4.78 3.10 1.50
C HIS A 21 6.00 3.09 0.59
N LEU A 22 6.42 1.89 0.19
CA LEU A 22 7.48 1.67 -0.78
C LEU A 22 6.87 0.98 -2.00
N PHE A 23 7.04 1.62 -3.15
CA PHE A 23 6.77 1.04 -4.45
C PHE A 23 8.09 0.76 -5.14
N VAL A 24 8.21 -0.41 -5.74
CA VAL A 24 9.43 -0.88 -6.42
C VAL A 24 9.09 -1.23 -7.85
N ASP A 25 9.81 -0.67 -8.80
CA ASP A 25 9.87 -1.22 -10.16
C ASP A 25 10.87 -2.37 -10.15
N PHE A 26 10.33 -3.59 -10.31
CA PHE A 26 11.13 -4.80 -10.27
C PHE A 26 12.05 -4.97 -11.49
N THR A 27 11.80 -4.23 -12.58
CA THR A 27 12.55 -4.32 -13.85
C THR A 27 13.90 -3.63 -13.74
N ASP A 28 13.89 -2.36 -13.30
CA ASP A 28 15.08 -1.50 -13.30
C ASP A 28 15.58 -1.13 -11.89
N GLY A 29 14.82 -1.48 -10.85
CA GLY A 29 15.16 -1.20 -9.46
C GLY A 29 14.84 0.23 -9.03
N ARG A 30 14.02 0.98 -9.78
CA ARG A 30 13.49 2.27 -9.35
C ARG A 30 12.62 2.10 -8.11
N THR A 31 12.70 3.06 -7.19
CA THR A 31 11.84 3.08 -6.00
C THR A 31 11.15 4.42 -5.84
N LEU A 32 9.90 4.35 -5.37
CA LEU A 32 9.12 5.49 -4.89
C LEU A 32 8.76 5.23 -3.44
N GLN A 33 9.22 6.10 -2.55
CA GLN A 33 8.88 6.06 -1.13
C GLN A 33 7.98 7.22 -0.79
N ILE A 34 6.85 6.94 -0.15
CA ILE A 34 5.91 7.95 0.33
C ILE A 34 5.84 7.84 1.85
N THR A 35 6.11 8.94 2.54
CA THR A 35 5.85 9.08 3.98
C THR A 35 4.69 10.03 4.18
N GLY A 36 3.78 9.71 5.08
CA GLY A 36 2.65 10.57 5.34
C GLY A 36 1.75 10.10 6.46
N ARG A 37 0.48 10.47 6.36
CA ARG A 37 -0.56 10.09 7.31
C ARG A 37 -1.68 9.34 6.64
N ALA A 38 -2.14 8.28 7.28
CA ALA A 38 -3.26 7.47 6.87
C ALA A 38 -4.45 7.66 7.81
N GLU A 39 -5.64 7.62 7.24
CA GLU A 39 -6.91 7.61 7.96
C GLU A 39 -7.82 6.53 7.38
N ILE A 40 -8.58 5.85 8.24
CA ILE A 40 -9.58 4.88 7.81
C ILE A 40 -10.86 5.62 7.48
N VAL A 41 -11.38 5.43 6.27
CA VAL A 41 -12.68 5.96 5.86
C VAL A 41 -13.77 5.05 6.41
N TRP A 42 -14.64 5.63 7.24
CA TRP A 42 -15.78 4.92 7.82
C TRP A 42 -17.10 5.17 7.08
N ASP A 43 -17.08 6.07 6.10
CA ASP A 43 -18.23 6.41 5.26
C ASP A 43 -18.55 5.25 4.30
N ASP A 44 -19.71 4.64 4.49
CA ASP A 44 -20.13 3.44 3.74
C ASP A 44 -20.44 3.74 2.26
N ASP A 45 -20.93 4.94 1.94
CA ASP A 45 -21.19 5.33 0.54
C ASP A 45 -19.87 5.45 -0.23
N ARG A 46 -18.84 6.01 0.41
CA ARG A 46 -17.49 6.09 -0.17
C ARG A 46 -16.86 4.71 -0.36
N VAL A 47 -17.05 3.80 0.58
CA VAL A 47 -16.55 2.42 0.46
C VAL A 47 -17.27 1.69 -0.67
N ALA A 48 -18.60 1.78 -0.73
CA ALA A 48 -19.42 1.15 -1.76
C ALA A 48 -19.14 1.67 -3.19
N ALA A 49 -18.58 2.88 -3.31
CA ALA A 49 -18.16 3.42 -4.60
C ALA A 49 -16.92 2.72 -5.19
N VAL A 50 -16.19 1.92 -4.42
CA VAL A 50 -15.02 1.15 -4.88
C VAL A 50 -15.36 -0.34 -4.89
N ASP A 51 -15.47 -0.93 -6.09
CA ASP A 51 -15.88 -2.32 -6.26
C ASP A 51 -14.96 -3.29 -5.51
N GLY A 52 -15.58 -4.19 -4.73
CA GLY A 52 -14.88 -5.17 -3.89
C GLY A 52 -14.16 -4.60 -2.67
N ALA A 53 -14.23 -3.30 -2.37
CA ALA A 53 -13.58 -2.73 -1.18
C ALA A 53 -14.37 -3.02 0.10
N GLU A 54 -13.72 -3.64 1.08
CA GLU A 54 -14.27 -3.80 2.43
C GLU A 54 -13.95 -2.59 3.33
N ARG A 55 -12.81 -1.93 3.08
CA ARG A 55 -12.40 -0.70 3.76
C ARG A 55 -11.50 0.16 2.89
N LEU A 56 -11.63 1.47 3.06
CA LEU A 56 -10.76 2.44 2.41
C LEU A 56 -9.82 3.08 3.43
N VAL A 57 -8.59 3.30 3.00
CA VAL A 57 -7.57 4.03 3.76
C VAL A 57 -7.09 5.17 2.87
N GLU A 58 -7.26 6.40 3.34
CA GLU A 58 -6.78 7.58 2.65
C GLU A 58 -5.43 7.98 3.19
N ILE A 59 -4.50 8.29 2.28
CA ILE A 59 -3.13 8.66 2.63
C ILE A 59 -2.87 10.08 2.15
N THR A 60 -2.59 10.97 3.10
CA THR A 60 -2.03 12.28 2.81
C THR A 60 -0.52 12.16 2.74
N ALA A 61 0.05 12.28 1.54
CA ALA A 61 1.50 12.26 1.33
C ALA A 61 2.15 13.54 1.87
N GLU A 62 3.11 13.40 2.79
CA GLU A 62 3.86 14.53 3.37
C GLU A 62 5.26 14.64 2.77
N ARG A 63 5.87 13.52 2.39
CA ARG A 63 7.19 13.47 1.74
C ARG A 63 7.24 12.33 0.73
N THR A 64 7.93 12.60 -0.37
CA THR A 64 8.22 11.61 -1.40
C THR A 64 9.71 11.55 -1.68
N VAL A 65 10.25 10.35 -1.88
CA VAL A 65 11.61 10.10 -2.36
C VAL A 65 11.53 9.20 -3.57
N ASP A 66 12.02 9.67 -4.71
CA ASP A 66 12.04 8.96 -5.99
C ASP A 66 13.49 8.71 -6.40
N LEU A 67 13.87 7.44 -6.54
CA LEU A 67 15.24 7.03 -6.87
C LEU A 67 15.21 6.09 -8.06
N ALA A 68 15.81 6.52 -9.18
CA ALA A 68 15.90 5.74 -10.42
C ALA A 68 16.65 4.40 -10.25
N ALA A 69 17.57 4.30 -9.28
CA ALA A 69 18.29 3.06 -8.96
C ALA A 69 18.28 2.83 -7.45
N GLY A 70 17.08 2.82 -6.86
CA GLY A 70 16.89 2.72 -5.41
C GLY A 70 17.28 1.35 -4.82
N THR A 71 17.38 0.31 -5.64
CA THR A 71 17.88 -1.01 -5.22
C THR A 71 18.74 -1.68 -6.31
N PRO A 72 19.81 -2.41 -5.93
CA PRO A 72 20.61 -3.19 -6.88
C PRO A 72 19.94 -4.53 -7.26
N LEU A 73 18.85 -4.91 -6.59
CA LEU A 73 18.14 -6.16 -6.88
C LEU A 73 17.41 -6.07 -8.22
N ARG A 74 17.41 -7.17 -8.96
CA ARG A 74 16.74 -7.32 -10.26
C ARG A 74 15.92 -8.60 -10.23
N TRP A 75 14.69 -8.52 -10.72
CA TRP A 75 13.76 -9.64 -10.69
C TRP A 75 13.19 -9.90 -12.08
N SER A 76 12.91 -11.16 -12.35
CA SER A 76 12.10 -11.61 -13.48
C SER A 76 10.71 -11.99 -12.96
N LEU A 77 9.67 -11.63 -13.71
CA LEU A 77 8.34 -12.18 -13.47
C LEU A 77 8.33 -13.62 -13.98
N GLU A 78 8.27 -14.58 -13.07
CA GLU A 78 8.19 -16.00 -13.40
C GLU A 78 6.75 -16.40 -13.73
N GLU A 79 5.88 -16.39 -12.72
CA GLU A 79 4.45 -16.69 -12.86
C GLU A 79 3.65 -15.78 -11.92
N ARG A 80 2.44 -15.39 -12.32
CA ARG A 80 1.52 -14.70 -11.42
C ARG A 80 0.99 -15.68 -10.39
N SER A 81 0.85 -15.21 -9.15
CA SER A 81 0.23 -16.03 -8.10
C SER A 81 -1.20 -16.41 -8.51
N PRO A 82 -1.57 -17.70 -8.47
CA PRO A 82 -2.96 -18.11 -8.71
C PRO A 82 -3.91 -17.62 -7.61
N PHE A 83 -3.37 -17.08 -6.50
CA PHE A 83 -4.11 -16.56 -5.36
C PHE A 83 -4.24 -15.03 -5.36
N ASN A 84 -3.58 -14.33 -6.28
CA ASN A 84 -3.60 -12.87 -6.37
C ASN A 84 -3.83 -12.47 -7.84
N PRO A 85 -5.11 -12.36 -8.28
CA PRO A 85 -5.45 -12.06 -9.68
C PRO A 85 -4.93 -10.69 -10.16
#